data_AF-A0A4Q3RZI4-F1
#
_entry.id   AF-A0A4Q3RZI4-F1
#
_cell.length_a   1.000
_cell.length_b   1.000
_cell.length_c   1.000
_cell.angle_alpha   90.00
_cell.angle_beta   90.00
_cell.angle_gamma   90.00
#
_symmetry.space_group_name_H-M   'P 1'
#
loop_
_entity.id
_entity.type
_entity.pdbx_description
1 polymer ?
#
loop_
_entity_poly.entity_id
_entity_poly.type
_entity_poly.pdbx_seq_one_letter_code
_entity_poly.pdbx_strand_id
1 'polypeptide(L)'
;MSDPPRRPILKLKFPPAAPPSPPEPPPPAQAAGTRWKCKPCGGVVVITGEEPADQDIRCPACNARLGTAGDFQAEDGEGKVRARRLPPLRPGA
;
A
#
# COMPACT_ATOMS: atom_id res chain seq x y z
N MET A 1 19.91 -30.79 50.50
CA MET A 1 19.05 -29.77 49.86
C MET A 1 18.07 -30.52 48.97
N SER A 2 16.81 -30.61 49.41
CA SER A 2 15.77 -31.42 48.78
C SER A 2 15.16 -30.69 47.57
N ASP A 3 15.19 -31.30 46.39
CA ASP A 3 14.43 -30.82 45.22
C ASP A 3 12.93 -31.11 45.46
N PRO A 4 12.02 -30.13 45.33
CA PRO A 4 10.62 -30.34 45.65
C PRO A 4 9.93 -31.21 44.58
N PRO A 5 9.12 -32.21 44.97
CA PRO A 5 8.52 -33.14 44.02
C PRO A 5 7.56 -32.42 43.07
N ARG A 6 7.84 -32.52 41.76
CA ARG A 6 6.99 -31.93 40.71
C ARG A 6 5.69 -32.72 40.59
N ARG A 7 4.58 -32.03 40.79
CA ARG A 7 3.22 -32.58 40.68
C ARG A 7 2.93 -32.92 39.20
N PRO A 8 2.21 -34.00 38.91
CA PRO A 8 1.80 -34.31 37.54
C PRO A 8 0.81 -33.25 37.04
N ILE A 9 1.13 -32.63 35.89
CA ILE A 9 0.23 -31.70 35.20
C ILE A 9 -0.94 -32.52 34.63
N LEU A 10 -2.14 -32.30 35.16
CA LEU A 10 -3.38 -32.83 34.58
C LEU A 10 -3.53 -32.27 33.15
N LYS A 11 -3.30 -33.13 32.15
CA LYS A 11 -3.54 -32.80 30.74
C LYS A 11 -5.04 -32.73 30.50
N LEU A 12 -5.59 -31.54 30.29
CA LEU A 12 -6.97 -31.39 29.81
C LEU A 12 -7.08 -32.05 28.42
N LYS A 13 -7.97 -33.03 28.30
CA LYS A 13 -8.19 -33.82 27.07
C LYS A 13 -8.89 -33.01 25.96
N PHE A 14 -9.37 -31.81 26.27
CA PHE A 14 -10.09 -30.93 25.34
C PHE A 14 -9.61 -29.49 25.54
N PRO A 15 -8.72 -28.96 24.68
CA PRO A 15 -8.44 -27.53 24.68
C PRO A 15 -9.72 -26.78 24.25
N PRO A 16 -10.06 -25.63 24.87
CA PRO A 16 -11.14 -24.79 24.36
C PRO A 16 -10.82 -24.39 22.92
N ALA A 17 -11.84 -24.43 22.05
CA ALA A 17 -11.70 -24.03 20.67
C ALA A 17 -11.14 -22.59 20.60
N ALA A 18 -10.10 -22.39 19.80
CA ALA A 18 -9.59 -21.07 19.52
C ALA A 18 -10.72 -20.21 18.93
N PRO A 19 -10.87 -18.94 19.35
CA PRO A 19 -11.83 -18.05 18.70
C PRO A 19 -11.49 -17.96 17.20
N PRO A 20 -12.49 -17.88 16.32
CA PRO A 20 -12.24 -17.69 14.89
C PRO A 20 -11.40 -16.41 14.73
N SER A 21 -10.30 -16.53 13.98
CA SER A 21 -9.49 -15.37 13.60
C SER A 21 -10.39 -14.31 12.96
N PRO A 22 -10.22 -13.01 13.29
CA PRO A 22 -10.93 -11.95 12.61
C PRO A 22 -10.79 -12.13 11.09
N PRO A 23 -11.86 -11.92 10.31
CA PRO A 23 -11.75 -11.99 8.86
C PRO A 23 -10.62 -11.06 8.40
N GLU A 24 -9.76 -11.60 7.54
CA GLU A 24 -8.69 -10.85 6.89
C GLU A 24 -9.32 -9.58 6.28
N PRO A 25 -8.77 -8.37 6.53
CA PRO A 25 -9.33 -7.16 5.95
C PRO A 25 -9.37 -7.35 4.43
N PRO A 26 -10.47 -6.94 3.75
CA PRO A 26 -10.55 -7.07 2.31
C PRO A 26 -9.29 -6.45 1.69
N PRO A 27 -8.70 -7.07 0.65
CA PRO A 27 -7.54 -6.48 -0.03
C PRO A 27 -7.92 -5.04 -0.35
N PRO A 28 -7.08 -4.04 0.02
CA PRO A 28 -7.43 -2.64 -0.14
C PRO A 28 -7.88 -2.48 -1.59
N ALA A 29 -9.14 -2.09 -1.76
CA ALA A 29 -9.74 -1.86 -3.07
C ALA A 29 -8.71 -1.06 -3.86
N GLN A 30 -8.21 -1.63 -4.96
CA GLN A 30 -7.08 -1.08 -5.71
C GLN A 30 -7.30 0.42 -5.80
N ALA A 31 -6.50 1.19 -5.05
CA ALA A 31 -6.75 2.62 -4.90
C ALA A 31 -6.95 3.15 -6.32
N ALA A 32 -8.15 3.67 -6.58
CA ALA A 32 -8.62 4.03 -7.92
C ALA A 32 -7.82 5.24 -8.38
N GLY A 33 -6.57 4.99 -8.74
CA GLY A 33 -5.55 5.98 -8.87
C GLY A 33 -4.56 5.55 -9.93
N THR A 34 -4.22 6.50 -10.77
CA THR A 34 -3.25 6.29 -11.83
C THR A 34 -1.87 6.16 -11.21
N ARG A 35 -1.14 5.12 -11.58
CA ARG A 35 0.24 4.92 -11.13
C ARG A 35 1.19 5.67 -12.06
N TRP A 36 2.13 6.37 -11.46
CA TRP A 36 3.12 7.18 -12.14
C TRP A 36 4.52 6.83 -11.65
N LYS A 37 5.46 6.64 -12.56
CA LYS A 37 6.87 6.44 -12.25
C LYS A 37 7.59 7.78 -12.29
N CYS A 38 8.13 8.19 -11.16
CA CYS A 38 8.98 9.37 -11.03
C CYS A 38 10.19 9.28 -11.98
N LYS A 39 10.40 10.28 -12.84
CA LYS A 39 11.53 10.34 -13.77
C LYS A 39 12.89 10.52 -13.07
N PRO A 40 13.05 11.39 -12.05
CA PRO A 40 14.36 11.59 -11.41
C PRO A 40 14.84 10.44 -10.53
N CYS A 41 13.96 9.68 -9.86
CA CYS A 41 14.38 8.62 -8.93
C CYS A 41 13.79 7.23 -9.22
N GLY A 42 12.86 7.11 -10.15
CA GLY A 42 12.23 5.84 -10.50
C GLY A 42 11.15 5.35 -9.52
N GLY A 43 10.86 6.07 -8.43
CA GLY A 43 9.83 5.71 -7.46
C GLY A 43 8.42 5.72 -8.04
N VAL A 44 7.52 4.86 -7.55
CA VAL A 44 6.11 4.82 -7.98
C VAL A 44 5.27 5.72 -7.09
N VAL A 45 4.45 6.55 -7.72
CA VAL A 45 3.50 7.47 -7.08
C VAL A 45 2.11 7.10 -7.57
N VAL A 46 1.14 7.02 -6.67
CA VAL A 46 -0.25 6.73 -7.01
C VAL A 46 -1.04 8.01 -6.82
N ILE A 47 -1.68 8.50 -7.89
CA ILE A 47 -2.49 9.71 -7.88
C ILE A 47 -3.94 9.31 -8.09
N THR A 48 -4.77 9.52 -7.06
CA THR A 48 -6.21 9.21 -7.07
C THR A 48 -7.04 10.18 -7.91
N GLY A 49 -6.52 11.39 -8.18
CA GLY A 49 -7.25 12.41 -8.92
C GLY A 49 -8.36 13.10 -8.12
N GLU A 50 -8.42 12.87 -6.81
CA GLU A 50 -9.27 13.63 -5.89
C GLU A 50 -8.59 14.92 -5.39
N GLU A 51 -7.27 15.01 -5.62
CA GLU A 51 -6.43 16.15 -5.28
C GLU A 51 -6.76 17.40 -6.14
N PRO A 52 -6.81 18.61 -5.58
CA PRO A 52 -7.07 19.85 -6.33
C PRO A 52 -6.02 20.10 -7.41
N ALA A 53 -6.47 20.58 -8.58
CA ALA A 53 -5.65 20.71 -9.79
C ALA A 53 -4.38 21.58 -9.61
N ASP A 54 -4.40 22.56 -8.71
CA ASP A 54 -3.27 23.45 -8.38
C ASP A 54 -2.27 22.84 -7.38
N GLN A 55 -2.55 21.68 -6.79
CA GLN A 55 -1.70 21.08 -5.78
C GLN A 55 -0.44 20.50 -6.40
N ASP A 56 0.71 20.89 -5.84
CA ASP A 56 1.99 20.34 -6.21
C ASP A 56 2.16 18.89 -5.73
N ILE A 57 2.21 17.96 -6.69
CA ILE A 57 2.50 16.56 -6.43
C ILE A 57 4.01 16.37 -6.35
N ARG A 58 4.45 15.85 -5.21
CA ARG A 58 5.85 15.52 -4.93
C ARG A 58 6.06 14.02 -4.95
N CYS A 59 7.25 13.60 -5.36
CA CYS A 59 7.61 12.20 -5.26
C CYS A 59 7.85 11.82 -3.80
N PRO A 60 7.19 10.78 -3.24
CA PRO A 60 7.43 10.33 -1.87
C PRO A 60 8.83 9.73 -1.68
N ALA A 61 9.49 9.28 -2.75
CA ALA A 61 10.82 8.65 -2.67
C ALA A 61 11.99 9.65 -2.68
N CYS A 62 11.89 10.75 -3.43
CA CYS A 62 12.98 11.74 -3.55
C CYS A 62 12.56 13.18 -3.25
N ASN A 63 11.31 13.39 -2.85
CA ASN A 63 10.69 14.69 -2.58
C ASN A 63 10.78 15.73 -3.72
N ALA A 64 11.13 15.29 -4.94
CA ALA A 64 11.17 16.16 -6.11
C ALA A 64 9.74 16.57 -6.51
N ARG A 65 9.56 17.83 -6.87
CA ARG A 65 8.31 18.35 -7.46
C ARG A 65 8.13 17.73 -8.85
N LEU A 66 7.05 16.98 -9.04
CA LEU A 66 6.77 16.29 -10.30
C LEU A 66 5.90 17.12 -11.24
N GLY A 67 4.93 17.85 -10.71
CA GLY A 67 3.97 18.66 -11.45
C GLY A 67 2.76 18.99 -10.56
N THR A 68 1.72 19.59 -11.12
CA THR A 68 0.46 19.79 -10.38
C THR A 68 -0.50 18.63 -10.59
N ALA A 69 -1.47 18.43 -9.69
CA ALA A 69 -2.45 17.35 -9.84
C ALA A 69 -3.24 17.45 -11.16
N GLY A 70 -3.49 18.67 -11.66
CA GLY A 70 -4.13 18.89 -12.95
C GLY A 70 -3.29 18.37 -14.13
N ASP A 71 -1.95 18.53 -14.07
CA ASP A 71 -1.06 17.94 -15.07
C ASP A 71 -1.07 16.41 -15.04
N PHE A 72 -1.32 15.79 -13.86
CA PHE A 72 -1.45 14.34 -13.73
C PHE A 72 -2.81 13.81 -14.23
N GLN A 73 -3.86 14.63 -14.18
CA GLN A 73 -5.19 14.30 -14.68
C GLN A 73 -5.33 14.51 -16.20
N ALA A 74 -4.53 15.40 -16.79
CA ALA A 74 -4.55 15.65 -18.23
C ALA A 74 -4.08 14.41 -19.02
N GLU A 75 -4.80 14.09 -20.10
CA GLU A 75 -4.43 13.00 -21.04
C GLU A 75 -3.08 13.28 -21.73
N ASP A 76 -2.81 14.55 -22.08
CA ASP A 76 -1.52 15.03 -22.61
C ASP A 76 -0.50 15.40 -21.51
N GLY A 77 -0.82 15.09 -20.25
CA GLY A 77 -0.07 15.52 -19.07
C GLY A 77 1.35 14.96 -18.95
N GLU A 78 1.65 13.84 -19.64
CA GLU A 78 2.95 13.16 -19.56
C GLU A 78 4.12 14.03 -20.05
N GLY A 79 3.87 15.06 -20.87
CA GLY A 79 4.88 16.04 -21.28
C GLY A 79 5.15 17.15 -20.25
N LYS A 80 4.20 17.42 -19.33
CA LYS A 80 4.27 18.49 -18.33
C LYS A 80 4.80 17.98 -17.00
N VAL A 81 4.47 16.74 -16.63
CA VAL A 81 4.94 16.12 -15.40
C VAL A 81 6.30 15.46 -15.55
N ARG A 82 7.12 15.50 -14.49
CA ARG A 82 8.38 14.76 -14.37
C ARG A 82 8.15 13.30 -13.95
N ALA A 83 7.12 12.67 -14.51
CA ALA A 83 6.76 11.28 -14.25
C ALA A 83 6.23 10.61 -15.53
N ARG A 84 6.23 9.28 -15.57
CA ARG A 84 5.71 8.48 -16.68
C ARG A 84 4.52 7.65 -16.21
N ARG A 85 3.42 7.63 -16.96
CA ARG A 85 2.25 6.83 -16.57
C ARG A 85 2.61 5.34 -16.68
N LEU A 86 2.35 4.59 -15.60
CA LEU A 86 2.50 3.14 -15.60
C LEU A 86 1.18 2.50 -16.01
N PRO A 87 1.21 1.45 -16.84
CA PRO A 87 0.01 0.70 -17.16
C PRO A 87 -0.61 0.13 -15.87
N PRO A 88 -1.94 0.01 -15.79
CA PRO A 88 -2.58 -0.67 -14.67
C PRO A 88 -2.04 -2.09 -14.57
N LEU A 89 -1.80 -2.57 -13.34
CA LEU A 89 -1.45 -3.96 -13.15
C LEU A 89 -2.61 -4.81 -13.65
N ARG A 90 -2.38 -5.63 -14.68
CA ARG A 90 -3.36 -6.61 -15.12
C ARG A 90 -3.49 -7.66 -14.00
N PRO A 91 -4.69 -7.92 -13.47
CA PRO A 91 -4.88 -9.03 -12.55
C PRO A 91 -4.90 -10.32 -13.39
N GLY A 92 -3.82 -11.11 -13.33
CA GLY A 92 -3.79 -12.46 -13.91
C GLY A 92 -2.55 -12.76 -14.76
N ALA A 93 -1.55 -13.35 -14.12
CA ALA A 93 -0.63 -14.33 -14.70
C ALA A 93 -0.26 -15.31 -13.58
#